data_AF-A0A6C0HFJ1-F1
#
_entry.id   AF-A0A6C0HFJ1-F1
#
_cell.length_a   1.000
_cell.length_b   1.000
_cell.length_c   1.000
_cell.angle_alpha   90.00
_cell.angle_beta   90.00
_cell.angle_gamma   90.00
#
_symmetry.space_group_name_H-M   'P 1'
#
loop_
_entity.id
_entity.type
_entity.pdbx_description
1 polymer ?
#
loop_
_entity_poly.entity_id
_entity_poly.type
_entity_poly.pdbx_seq_one_letter_code
_entity_poly.pdbx_strand_id
1 'polypeptide(L)'
;MGGGLFGTPLYLNPKCLAFSAFVLAVYWLPHPKEWSHRAVAAFLLACSAYVLMAWYDVIYDCNDHLRITILGWMWGWAKPPEYRKGFDALPVKYKKIVRAVDIAVLAVVVLALVYPYLHK
;
A
#
# COMPACT_ATOMS: atom_id res chain seq x y z
N MET A 1 -22.41 -0.72 -2.82
CA MET A 1 -22.32 -2.17 -2.52
C MET A 1 -23.62 -2.60 -1.86
N GLY A 2 -24.41 -3.44 -2.53
CA GLY A 2 -25.85 -3.60 -2.31
C GLY A 2 -26.29 -4.36 -1.05
N GLY A 3 -25.37 -4.73 -0.13
CA GLY A 3 -25.69 -5.15 1.25
C GLY A 3 -26.81 -6.16 1.46
N GLY A 4 -27.12 -7.02 0.48
CA GLY A 4 -28.25 -7.94 0.54
C GLY A 4 -29.61 -7.27 0.65
N LEU A 5 -29.74 -5.99 0.28
CA LEU A 5 -31.06 -5.36 0.21
C LEU A 5 -31.90 -6.10 -0.84
N PHE A 6 -33.11 -6.47 -0.45
CA PHE A 6 -34.13 -7.15 -1.27
C PHE A 6 -33.94 -8.65 -1.53
N GLY A 7 -33.26 -9.40 -0.65
CA GLY A 7 -33.20 -10.87 -0.77
C GLY A 7 -32.40 -11.37 -1.98
N THR A 8 -31.51 -10.53 -2.49
CA THR A 8 -30.61 -10.83 -3.61
C THR A 8 -29.30 -11.45 -3.11
N PRO A 9 -28.58 -12.24 -3.93
CA PRO A 9 -27.29 -12.86 -3.55
C PRO A 9 -26.12 -11.86 -3.44
N LEU A 10 -26.41 -10.56 -3.27
CA LEU A 10 -25.43 -9.48 -3.23
C LEU A 10 -24.88 -9.32 -1.80
N TYR A 11 -23.78 -10.00 -1.49
CA TYR A 11 -23.11 -9.89 -0.19
C TYR A 11 -22.44 -8.52 0.01
N LEU A 12 -22.39 -8.06 1.28
CA LEU A 12 -21.60 -6.89 1.67
C LEU A 12 -20.11 -7.27 1.56
N ASN A 13 -19.33 -6.55 0.73
CA ASN A 13 -17.89 -6.78 0.60
C ASN A 13 -17.13 -5.85 1.56
N PRO A 14 -16.68 -6.34 2.74
CA PRO A 14 -16.05 -5.49 3.73
C PRO A 14 -14.70 -4.93 3.25
N LYS A 15 -13.99 -5.61 2.33
CA LYS A 15 -12.75 -5.10 1.70
C LYS A 15 -12.98 -3.72 1.13
N CYS A 16 -14.10 -3.55 0.44
CA CYS A 16 -14.41 -2.33 -0.27
C CYS A 16 -15.01 -1.23 0.62
N LEU A 17 -15.69 -1.58 1.72
CA LEU A 17 -16.09 -0.59 2.72
C LEU A 17 -14.88 -0.04 3.48
N ALA A 18 -13.96 -0.91 3.89
CA ALA A 18 -12.73 -0.48 4.54
C ALA A 18 -11.88 0.37 3.59
N PHE A 19 -11.76 -0.05 2.32
CA PHE A 19 -11.01 0.71 1.32
C PHE A 19 -11.67 2.05 0.96
N SER A 20 -13.00 2.09 0.77
CA SER A 20 -13.70 3.34 0.45
C SER A 20 -13.66 4.32 1.61
N ALA A 21 -13.82 3.85 2.85
CA ALA A 21 -13.68 4.68 4.05
C ALA A 21 -12.26 5.27 4.15
N PHE A 22 -11.23 4.47 3.89
CA PHE A 22 -9.84 4.92 3.86
C PHE A 22 -9.59 5.99 2.80
N VAL A 23 -10.06 5.79 1.56
CA VAL A 23 -9.94 6.78 0.48
C VAL A 23 -10.68 8.07 0.84
N LEU A 24 -11.89 7.98 1.40
CA LEU A 24 -12.64 9.16 1.85
C LEU A 24 -11.92 9.92 2.95
N ALA A 25 -11.32 9.22 3.93
CA ALA A 25 -10.54 9.88 4.97
C ALA A 25 -9.38 10.70 4.39
N VAL A 26 -8.69 10.17 3.38
CA VAL A 26 -7.58 10.88 2.73
C VAL A 26 -8.05 12.02 1.85
N TYR A 27 -9.19 11.90 1.19
CA TYR A 27 -9.79 12.98 0.41
C TYR A 27 -10.07 14.24 1.25
N TRP A 28 -10.35 14.10 2.54
CA TRP A 28 -10.62 15.24 3.42
C TRP A 28 -9.37 15.87 4.04
N LEU A 29 -8.18 15.32 3.78
CA LEU A 29 -6.93 15.88 4.29
C LEU A 29 -6.50 17.15 3.50
N PRO A 30 -5.71 18.04 4.11
CA PRO A 30 -5.15 19.19 3.41
C PRO A 30 -4.30 18.75 2.23
N HIS A 31 -4.53 19.36 1.06
CA HIS A 31 -3.82 19.01 -0.17
C HIS A 31 -2.57 19.88 -0.35
N PRO A 32 -1.40 19.28 -0.67
CA PRO A 32 -0.20 20.05 -0.93
C PRO A 32 -0.35 20.91 -2.19
N LYS A 33 0.25 22.11 -2.16
CA LYS A 33 0.21 23.06 -3.28
C LYS A 33 1.12 22.61 -4.43
N GLU A 34 2.31 22.12 -4.11
CA GLU A 34 3.31 21.69 -5.09
C GLU A 34 2.96 20.34 -5.72
N TRP A 35 3.17 20.22 -7.03
CA TRP A 35 2.86 19.00 -7.78
C TRP A 35 3.69 17.80 -7.32
N SER A 36 4.98 17.99 -7.00
CA SER A 36 5.84 16.90 -6.54
C SER A 36 5.37 16.32 -5.19
N HIS A 37 4.92 17.17 -4.28
CA HIS A 37 4.35 16.75 -3.00
C HIS A 37 3.01 16.02 -3.18
N ARG A 38 2.19 16.40 -4.17
CA ARG A 38 0.98 15.64 -4.54
C ARG A 38 1.31 14.25 -5.05
N ALA A 39 2.33 14.12 -5.91
CA ALA A 39 2.78 12.83 -6.42
C ALA A 39 3.27 11.91 -5.29
N VAL A 40 4.04 12.45 -4.33
CA VAL A 40 4.50 11.71 -3.15
C VAL A 40 3.32 11.30 -2.26
N ALA A 41 2.37 12.20 -1.99
CA ALA A 41 1.18 11.89 -1.21
C ALA A 41 0.35 10.77 -1.86
N ALA A 42 0.15 10.83 -3.17
CA ALA A 42 -0.55 9.77 -3.92
C ALA A 42 0.19 8.43 -3.88
N PHE A 43 1.53 8.45 -3.97
CA PHE A 43 2.34 7.23 -3.84
C PHE A 43 2.21 6.61 -2.44
N LEU A 44 2.28 7.41 -1.38
CA LEU A 44 2.09 6.96 0.00
C LEU A 44 0.68 6.42 0.24
N LEU A 45 -0.33 7.06 -0.37
CA LEU A 45 -1.72 6.58 -0.35
C LEU A 45 -1.85 5.19 -0.98
N ALA A 46 -1.24 4.98 -2.14
CA ALA A 46 -1.25 3.68 -2.81
C ALA A 46 -0.53 2.61 -1.97
N CYS A 47 0.61 2.94 -1.34
CA CYS A 47 1.36 2.02 -0.51
C CYS A 47 0.61 1.62 0.76
N SER A 48 0.00 2.59 1.45
CA SER A 48 -0.80 2.34 2.66
C SER A 48 -2.03 1.50 2.35
N ALA A 49 -2.72 1.75 1.23
CA ALA A 49 -3.79 0.88 0.76
C ALA A 49 -3.33 -0.57 0.56
N TYR A 50 -2.13 -0.77 0.00
CA TYR A 50 -1.55 -2.09 -0.20
C TYR A 50 -1.23 -2.81 1.12
N VAL A 51 -0.75 -2.08 2.12
CA VAL A 51 -0.52 -2.60 3.47
C VAL A 51 -1.83 -2.98 4.16
N LEU A 52 -2.86 -2.13 4.05
CA LEU A 52 -4.18 -2.39 4.62
C LEU A 52 -4.83 -3.64 4.01
N MET A 53 -4.69 -3.86 2.70
CA MET A 53 -5.16 -5.10 2.07
C MET A 53 -4.44 -6.34 2.61
N ALA A 54 -3.12 -6.26 2.82
CA ALA A 54 -2.38 -7.38 3.40
C ALA A 54 -2.90 -7.75 4.80
N TRP A 55 -3.21 -6.75 5.63
CA TRP A 55 -3.81 -6.97 6.95
C TRP A 55 -5.23 -7.50 6.86
N TYR A 56 -6.03 -7.00 5.92
CA TYR A 56 -7.38 -7.48 5.69
C TYR A 56 -7.38 -8.99 5.44
N ASP A 57 -6.50 -9.48 4.55
CA ASP A 57 -6.46 -10.89 4.17
C ASP A 57 -6.17 -11.80 5.39
N VAL A 58 -5.40 -11.31 6.37
CA VAL A 58 -5.11 -12.03 7.62
C VAL A 58 -6.27 -11.92 8.63
N ILE A 59 -6.86 -10.73 8.79
CA ILE A 59 -7.95 -10.50 9.75
C ILE A 59 -9.20 -11.32 9.39
N TYR A 60 -9.48 -11.47 8.09
CA TYR A 60 -10.65 -12.19 7.58
C TYR A 60 -10.34 -13.60 7.08
N ASP A 61 -9.14 -14.12 7.39
CA ASP A 61 -8.69 -15.48 7.03
C ASP A 61 -9.01 -15.84 5.56
N CYS A 62 -8.59 -14.96 4.66
CA CYS A 62 -8.85 -15.12 3.23
C CYS A 62 -7.94 -16.21 2.65
N ASN A 63 -8.51 -17.16 1.89
CA ASN A 63 -7.74 -18.22 1.22
C ASN A 63 -6.62 -17.73 0.28
N ASP A 64 -6.73 -16.52 -0.25
CA ASP A 64 -5.72 -15.92 -1.13
C ASP A 64 -5.06 -14.74 -0.42
N HIS A 65 -3.86 -14.98 0.11
CA HIS A 65 -3.05 -13.96 0.78
C HIS A 65 -2.14 -13.23 -0.19
N LEU A 66 -1.94 -11.94 0.07
CA LEU A 66 -1.04 -11.10 -0.68
C LEU A 66 0.40 -11.66 -0.73
N ARG A 67 0.85 -12.05 -1.92
CA ARG A 67 2.20 -12.59 -2.15
C ARG A 67 3.28 -11.51 -2.11
N ILE A 68 4.54 -11.94 -2.03
CA ILE A 68 5.68 -11.01 -2.02
C ILE A 68 5.70 -10.16 -3.29
N THR A 69 5.93 -8.86 -3.10
CA THR A 69 5.94 -7.88 -4.18
C THR A 69 7.29 -7.17 -4.29
N ILE A 70 7.44 -6.41 -5.37
CA ILE A 70 8.66 -5.68 -5.69
C ILE A 70 8.96 -4.60 -4.63
N LEU A 71 7.95 -4.08 -3.93
CA LEU A 71 8.10 -3.13 -2.81
C LEU A 71 8.14 -3.81 -1.43
N GLY A 72 8.58 -5.06 -1.39
CA GLY A 72 8.46 -5.93 -0.22
C GLY A 72 9.39 -5.56 0.93
N TRP A 73 10.56 -4.97 0.68
CA TRP A 73 11.52 -4.61 1.72
C TRP A 73 11.15 -3.27 2.39
N MET A 74 10.73 -2.27 1.61
CA MET A 74 10.36 -0.93 2.09
C MET A 74 9.14 -0.94 3.00
N TRP A 75 8.11 -1.74 2.68
CA TRP A 75 6.85 -1.81 3.43
C TRP A 75 6.66 -3.12 4.20
N GLY A 76 7.63 -4.05 4.13
CA GLY A 76 7.52 -5.37 4.75
C GLY A 76 7.40 -5.32 6.28
N TRP A 77 7.87 -4.25 6.92
CA TRP A 77 7.73 -4.04 8.36
C TRP A 77 6.30 -3.66 8.80
N ALA A 78 5.53 -3.03 7.92
CA ALA A 78 4.16 -2.62 8.18
C ALA A 78 3.13 -3.70 7.80
N LYS A 79 3.56 -4.73 7.08
CA LYS A 79 2.75 -5.88 6.65
C LYS A 79 2.70 -6.97 7.72
N PRO A 80 1.72 -7.89 7.68
CA PRO A 80 1.59 -8.96 8.66
C PRO A 80 2.80 -9.92 8.69
N PRO A 81 3.00 -10.67 9.79
CA PRO A 81 4.21 -11.48 10.02
C PRO A 81 4.43 -12.58 8.98
N GLU A 82 3.35 -13.15 8.44
CA GLU A 82 3.40 -14.18 7.40
C GLU A 82 4.09 -13.67 6.12
N TYR A 83 3.81 -12.42 5.73
CA TYR A 83 4.48 -11.78 4.60
C TYR A 83 6.00 -11.72 4.81
N ARG A 84 6.43 -11.42 6.03
CA ARG A 84 7.85 -11.35 6.39
C ARG A 84 8.54 -12.71 6.32
N LYS A 85 7.87 -13.77 6.80
CA LYS A 85 8.34 -15.15 6.65
C LYS A 85 8.49 -15.54 5.18
N GLY A 86 7.52 -15.18 4.34
CA GLY A 86 7.58 -15.39 2.89
C GLY A 86 8.73 -14.62 2.24
N PHE A 87 8.97 -13.38 2.65
CA PHE A 87 10.10 -12.59 2.18
C PHE A 87 11.44 -13.19 2.61
N ASP A 88 11.54 -13.68 3.85
CA ASP A 88 12.75 -14.29 4.39
C ASP A 88 13.04 -15.66 3.77
N ALA A 89 12.03 -16.38 3.27
CA ALA A 89 12.19 -17.61 2.51
C ALA A 89 12.68 -17.39 1.06
N LEU A 90 12.66 -16.16 0.54
CA LEU A 90 13.08 -15.89 -0.85
C LEU A 90 14.58 -16.13 -1.07
N PRO A 91 14.98 -16.62 -2.26
CA PRO A 91 16.38 -16.73 -2.63
C PRO A 91 17.09 -15.36 -2.58
N VAL A 92 18.36 -15.37 -2.17
CA VAL A 92 19.17 -14.15 -1.97
C VAL A 92 19.21 -13.27 -3.22
N LYS A 93 19.15 -13.87 -4.42
CA LYS A 93 19.07 -13.14 -5.71
C LYS A 93 17.86 -12.21 -5.78
N TYR A 94 16.66 -12.70 -5.44
CA TYR A 94 15.43 -11.90 -5.48
C TYR A 94 15.40 -10.85 -4.37
N LYS A 95 15.89 -11.18 -3.17
CA LYS A 95 16.02 -10.22 -2.07
C LYS A 95 16.88 -9.01 -2.47
N LYS A 96 17.98 -9.23 -3.20
CA LYS A 96 18.84 -8.15 -3.71
C LYS A 96 18.12 -7.29 -4.74
N ILE A 97 17.37 -7.90 -5.65
CA ILE A 97 16.58 -7.16 -6.66
C ILE A 97 15.52 -6.29 -5.98
N VAL A 98 14.72 -6.86 -5.08
CA VAL A 98 13.69 -6.12 -4.33
C VAL A 98 14.32 -4.96 -3.56
N ARG A 99 15.42 -5.20 -2.84
CA ARG A 99 16.14 -4.15 -2.12
C ARG A 99 16.65 -3.04 -3.05
N ALA A 100 17.20 -3.39 -4.21
CA ALA A 100 17.72 -2.42 -5.17
C ALA A 100 16.60 -1.54 -5.73
N VAL A 101 15.46 -2.13 -6.09
CA VAL A 101 14.29 -1.37 -6.55
C VAL A 101 13.76 -0.48 -5.44
N ASP A 102 13.65 -0.99 -4.21
CA ASP A 102 13.16 -0.23 -3.07
C ASP A 102 14.03 0.97 -2.74
N ILE A 103 15.35 0.81 -2.79
CA ILE A 103 16.30 1.92 -2.61
C ILE A 103 16.14 2.96 -3.73
N ALA A 104 16.02 2.52 -4.99
CA ALA A 104 15.84 3.43 -6.11
C ALA A 104 14.52 4.22 -5.99
N VAL A 105 13.43 3.56 -5.64
CA VAL A 105 12.12 4.20 -5.43
C VAL A 105 12.19 5.17 -4.26
N LEU A 106 12.81 4.78 -3.14
CA LEU A 106 12.97 5.65 -1.98
C LEU A 106 13.79 6.90 -2.32
N ALA A 107 14.87 6.75 -3.09
CA ALA A 107 15.67 7.88 -3.58
C ALA A 107 14.82 8.84 -4.42
N VAL A 108 13.99 8.32 -5.34
CA VAL A 108 13.07 9.13 -6.15
C VAL A 108 12.06 9.88 -5.28
N VAL A 109 11.47 9.22 -4.28
CA VAL A 109 10.51 9.84 -3.35
C VAL A 109 11.17 10.95 -2.53
N VAL A 110 12.37 10.71 -2.00
CA VAL A 110 13.15 11.72 -1.25
C VAL A 110 13.50 12.91 -2.15
N LEU A 111 13.95 12.66 -3.37
CA LEU A 111 14.23 13.72 -4.34
C LEU A 111 12.96 14.51 -4.65
N ALA A 112 11.82 13.87 -4.90
CA ALA A 112 10.55 14.55 -5.17
C ALA A 112 10.07 15.41 -4.00
N LEU A 113 10.36 15.00 -2.75
CA LEU A 113 10.08 15.79 -1.56
C LEU A 113 10.99 17.02 -1.44
N VAL A 114 12.29 16.85 -1.68
CA VAL A 114 13.32 17.88 -1.44
C VAL A 114 13.47 18.85 -2.62
N TYR A 115 13.28 18.39 -3.86
CA TYR A 115 13.42 19.17 -5.09
C TYR A 115 12.74 20.55 -5.06
N PRO A 116 11.46 20.70 -4.68
CA PRO A 116 10.81 22.03 -4.64
C PRO A 116 11.38 22.97 -3.57
N TYR A 117 12.17 22.48 -2.61
CA TYR A 117 12.86 23.34 -1.64
C TYR A 117 14.23 23.82 -2.13
N LEU A 118 14.88 23.04 -3.01
CA LEU A 118 16.18 23.40 -3.59
C LEU A 118 16.03 24.34 -4.79
N HIS A 119 14.89 24.31 -5.47
CA HIS A 119 14.63 25.06 -6.70
C HIS A 119 13.67 26.25 -6.49
N LYS A 120 13.57 26.73 -5.25
CA LYS A 120 12.78 27.89 -4.84
C LYS A 120 13.41 29.22 -5.25
#